data_AF-F9UEG2-F1
#
_entry.id   AF-F9UEG2-F1
#
_cell.length_a   1.000
_cell.length_b   1.000
_cell.length_c   1.000
_cell.angle_alpha   90.00
_cell.angle_beta   90.00
_cell.angle_gamma   90.00
#
_symmetry.space_group_name_H-M   'P 1'
#
loop_
_entity.id
_entity.type
_entity.pdbx_description
1 polymer ?
#
loop_
_entity_poly.entity_id
_entity_poly.type
_entity_poly.pdbx_seq_one_letter_code
_entity_poly.pdbx_strand_id
1 'polypeptide(L)' 'MHAGQNPSLRPRLPEIVADVYGSARAMAERDTGIDESTFPVSCPWSPGEILSESFLPEHD' A
#
# COMPACT_ATOMS: atom_id res chain seq x y z
N MET A 1 -3.51 17.25 -0.55
CA MET A 1 -4.69 16.58 0.03
C MET A 1 -4.17 15.66 1.12
N HIS A 2 -4.31 16.07 2.38
CA HIS A 2 -3.69 15.43 3.55
C HIS A 2 -4.47 14.16 3.95
N ALA A 3 -3.78 13.03 4.11
CA ALA A 3 -4.36 11.73 4.47
C ALA A 3 -5.03 11.68 5.87
N GLY A 4 -5.13 12.81 6.57
CA GLY A 4 -5.80 12.96 7.86
C GLY A 4 -7.33 13.08 7.83
N GLN A 5 -7.98 13.19 6.68
CA GLN A 5 -9.39 13.62 6.62
C GLN A 5 -10.45 12.51 6.66
N ASN A 6 -10.07 11.22 6.78
CA ASN A 6 -11.05 10.13 6.84
C ASN A 6 -10.82 9.16 8.01
N PRO A 7 -11.23 9.54 9.24
CA PRO A 7 -11.07 8.70 10.42
C PRO A 7 -11.86 7.39 10.33
N SER A 8 -12.94 7.30 9.53
CA SER A 8 -13.70 6.05 9.36
C SER A 8 -13.04 5.04 8.43
N LEU A 9 -12.06 5.47 7.62
CA LEU A 9 -11.26 4.58 6.78
C LEU A 9 -10.22 3.80 7.58
N ARG A 10 -9.66 4.41 8.63
CA ARG A 10 -8.58 3.81 9.45
C ARG A 10 -8.92 2.41 9.99
N PRO A 11 -10.08 2.15 10.63
CA PRO A 11 -10.40 0.81 11.12
C PRO A 11 -10.62 -0.22 10.00
N ARG A 12 -10.99 0.23 8.79
CA ARG A 12 -11.25 -0.65 7.64
C ARG A 12 -10.02 -0.88 6.76
N LEU A 13 -8.95 -0.11 6.96
CA LEU A 13 -7.76 -0.16 6.14
C LEU A 13 -7.12 -1.55 6.07
N PRO A 14 -7.00 -2.33 7.17
CA PRO A 14 -6.47 -3.69 7.09
C PRO A 14 -7.26 -4.60 6.15
N GLU A 15 -8.59 -4.53 6.21
CA GLU A 15 -9.49 -5.34 5.37
C GLU A 15 -9.37 -4.94 3.90
N ILE A 16 -9.36 -3.63 3.64
CA ILE A 16 -9.22 -3.09 2.28
C ILE A 16 -7.86 -3.50 1.70
N VAL A 17 -6.77 -3.35 2.46
CA VAL A 17 -5.42 -3.72 2.02
C VAL A 17 -5.36 -5.20 1.69
N ALA A 18 -5.90 -6.07 2.55
CA ALA A 18 -5.91 -7.51 2.28
C ALA A 18 -6.67 -7.86 0.98
N ASP A 19 -7.78 -7.18 0.69
CA ASP A 19 -8.59 -7.38 -0.51
C ASP A 19 -7.88 -6.89 -1.79
N VAL A 20 -7.20 -5.73 -1.73
CA VAL A 20 -6.65 -5.09 -2.93
C VAL A 20 -5.17 -5.40 -3.19
N TYR A 21 -4.42 -5.92 -2.21
CA TYR A 21 -2.96 -6.07 -2.32
C TYR A 21 -2.53 -7.01 -3.47
N GLY A 22 -3.27 -8.08 -3.73
CA GLY A 22 -3.01 -8.96 -4.88
C GLY A 22 -3.10 -8.20 -6.21
N SER A 23 -4.14 -7.38 -6.38
CA SER A 23 -4.27 -6.51 -7.56
C SER A 23 -3.14 -5.48 -7.63
N ALA A 24 -2.72 -4.92 -6.49
CA ALA A 24 -1.60 -3.97 -6.44
C ALA A 24 -0.28 -4.60 -6.88
N ARG A 25 -0.02 -5.88 -6.55
CA ARG A 25 1.16 -6.62 -7.02
C ARG A 25 1.15 -6.79 -8.54
N ALA A 26 0.02 -7.23 -9.09
CA ALA A 26 -0.13 -7.40 -10.55
C ALA A 26 -0.03 -6.06 -11.31
N MET A 27 -0.51 -4.95 -10.71
CA MET A 27 -0.31 -3.62 -11.26
C MET A 27 1.17 -3.21 -11.24
N ALA A 28 1.85 -3.42 -10.11
CA ALA A 28 3.27 -3.10 -9.97
C ALA A 28 4.14 -3.86 -10.97
N GLU A 29 3.83 -5.14 -11.22
CA GLU A 29 4.48 -5.92 -12.29
C GLU A 29 4.29 -5.26 -13.66
N ARG A 30 3.06 -4.88 -14.01
CA ARG A 30 2.77 -4.25 -15.32
C ARG A 30 3.48 -2.92 -15.49
N ASP A 31 3.59 -2.13 -14.43
CA ASP A 31 4.18 -0.78 -14.47
C ASP A 31 5.71 -0.81 -14.44
N THR A 32 6.31 -1.78 -13.73
CA THR A 32 7.77 -1.84 -13.51
C THR A 32 8.48 -2.92 -14.31
N GLY A 33 7.76 -3.92 -14.83
CA GLY A 33 8.31 -5.11 -15.45
C GLY A 33 8.93 -6.12 -14.47
N ILE A 34 8.81 -5.89 -13.16
CA ILE A 34 9.29 -6.81 -12.12
C ILE A 34 8.25 -7.92 -11.93
N ASP A 35 8.66 -9.18 -12.01
CA ASP A 35 7.76 -10.33 -11.86
C ASP A 35 6.94 -10.28 -10.55
N GLU A 36 5.64 -10.57 -10.63
CA GLU A 36 4.72 -10.49 -9.49
C GLU A 36 5.21 -11.29 -8.26
N SER A 37 5.89 -12.41 -8.47
CA SER A 37 6.44 -13.27 -7.41
C SER A 37 7.57 -12.63 -6.60
N THR A 38 8.17 -11.55 -7.13
CA THR A 38 9.17 -10.74 -6.42
C THR A 38 8.54 -9.92 -5.30
N PHE A 39 7.26 -9.56 -5.44
CA PHE A 39 6.54 -8.84 -4.39
C PHE A 39 6.04 -9.81 -3.32
N PRO A 40 6.07 -9.44 -2.03
CA PRO A 40 5.47 -10.22 -0.95
C PRO A 40 4.04 -10.63 -1.27
N VAL A 41 3.58 -11.80 -0.82
CA VAL A 41 2.20 -12.27 -1.08
C VAL A 41 1.15 -11.44 -0.31
N SER A 42 1.53 -10.89 0.84
CA SER A 42 0.71 -10.03 1.69
C SER A 42 1.42 -8.71 1.98
N CYS A 43 0.67 -7.64 2.21
CA CYS A 43 1.24 -6.32 2.48
C CYS A 43 2.16 -6.39 3.71
N PRO A 44 3.46 -6.01 3.58
CA PRO A 44 4.40 -6.08 4.70
C PRO A 44 4.25 -4.89 5.66
N TRP A 45 3.48 -3.87 5.29
CA TRP A 45 3.36 -2.64 6.05
C TRP A 45 2.08 -2.60 6.87
N SER A 46 2.19 -2.04 8.07
CA SER A 46 1.04 -1.77 8.92
C SER A 46 0.19 -0.60 8.36
N PRO A 47 -1.10 -0.50 8.75
CA PRO A 47 -1.94 0.66 8.44
C PRO A 47 -1.30 2.00 8.82
N GLY A 48 -0.51 2.04 9.89
CA GLY A 48 0.19 3.24 10.33
C GLY A 48 1.31 3.64 9.36
N GLU A 49 2.09 2.68 8.87
CA GLU A 49 3.16 2.90 7.90
C GLU A 49 2.60 3.29 6.53
N ILE A 50 1.51 2.64 6.08
CA ILE A 50 0.85 2.95 4.80
C ILE A 50 0.36 4.41 4.75
N LEU A 51 -0.08 4.94 5.90
CA LEU A 51 -0.57 6.33 6.02
C LEU A 51 0.51 7.33 6.44
N SER A 52 1.75 6.86 6.67
CA SER A 52 2.84 7.70 7.16
C SER A 52 3.50 8.45 6.02
N GLU A 53 3.39 9.78 6.02
CA GLU A 53 4.07 10.65 5.05
C GLU A 53 5.60 10.52 5.15
N SER A 54 6.12 10.22 6.35
CA SER A 54 7.55 9.97 6.60
C SER A 54 8.04 8.60 6.11
N PHE A 55 7.16 7.74 5.60
CA PHE A 55 7.53 6.43 5.06
C PHE A 55 7.87 6.46 3.56
N LEU A 56 7.50 7.54 2.86
CA LEU A 56 7.86 7.72 1.46
C LEU A 56 9.34 8.09 1.34
N PRO A 57 10.07 7.56 0.33
CA PRO A 57 11.42 8.00 0.06
C PRO A 57 11.43 9.50 -0.21
N GLU A 58 12.48 10.15 0.25
CA GLU A 58 12.68 11.58 0.05
C GLU A 58 12.76 11.83 -1.46
N HIS A 59 11.86 12.67 -1.98
CA HIS A 59 11.96 13.14 -3.35
C HIS A 59 13.06 14.21 -3.39
N ASP A 60 14.21 13.90 -4.02
CA ASP A 60 15.15 14.92 -4.53
C ASP A 60 14.56 15.67 -5.74
#